data_AF-B4D8M2-F1
#
_entry.id   AF-B4D8M2-F1
#
_cell.length_a   1.000
_cell.length_b   1.000
_cell.length_c   1.000
_cell.angle_alpha   90.00
_cell.angle_beta   90.00
_cell.angle_gamma   90.00
#
_symmetry.space_group_name_H-M   'P 1'
#
loop_
_entity.id
_entity.type
_entity.pdbx_description
1 polymer ?
#
loop_
_entity_poly.entity_id
_entity_poly.type
_entity_poly.pdbx_seq_one_letter_code
_entity_poly.pdbx_strand_id
1 'polypeptide(L)'
;MKRHFVCLALACSIMSLYGDDATRSTQEELRRRNIYFGDIDGRASPELEQALKHYQKRKGLAVSGMNDHDTLRSLGVIGRGANEAPPKELVLPDEPVLKSDIRINVKAEATEIAADTGVSPASVDPAVIAAGEPRARRRGKSAHTREPVVQSGTGGATTAERTRTKPGAPMQIPGGVEAYLANYLHAVSHNQLQDELHFYADRVNYLGNGWVDRRIIEHTLGKYYARWPHRSYSRIERISTRTIPRQGVIVVDFRVAFKFENGKAKARGETDNEIVINAATSDPRIISIKERRVRR
;
A
#
# COMPACT_ATOMS: atom_id res chain seq x y z
N MET A 1 19.11 -45.56 49.22
CA MET A 1 19.52 -45.79 47.82
C MET A 1 18.34 -45.39 46.94
N LYS A 2 18.23 -44.13 46.48
CA LYS A 2 18.60 -43.60 45.15
C LYS A 2 18.11 -44.44 43.95
N ARG A 3 17.47 -43.73 42.99
CA ARG A 3 17.05 -44.08 41.60
C ARG A 3 15.55 -44.46 41.49
N HIS A 4 14.68 -43.84 40.71
CA HIS A 4 14.82 -43.25 39.37
C HIS A 4 13.83 -42.09 39.17
N PHE A 5 14.33 -40.91 38.82
CA PHE A 5 13.54 -39.73 38.46
C PHE A 5 14.13 -39.12 37.17
N VAL A 6 14.24 -39.91 36.10
CA VAL A 6 14.74 -39.40 34.82
C VAL A 6 14.11 -40.22 33.69
N CYS A 7 12.91 -39.84 33.25
CA CYS A 7 12.40 -40.21 31.92
C CYS A 7 11.40 -39.20 31.34
N LEU A 8 11.12 -38.07 32.00
CA LEU A 8 10.11 -37.10 31.56
C LEU A 8 10.69 -35.73 31.13
N ALA A 9 11.97 -35.69 30.74
CA ALA A 9 12.60 -34.48 30.23
C ALA A 9 13.16 -34.64 28.81
N LEU A 10 13.08 -35.83 28.21
CA LEU A 10 13.60 -36.09 26.85
C LEU A 10 12.50 -36.25 25.79
N ALA A 11 11.23 -36.02 26.14
CA ALA A 11 10.12 -36.02 25.19
C ALA A 11 9.69 -34.59 24.76
N CYS A 12 10.04 -33.56 25.54
CA CYS A 12 9.71 -32.17 25.21
C CYS A 12 10.77 -31.42 24.38
N SER A 13 11.95 -32.00 24.14
CA SER A 13 13.00 -31.33 23.36
C SER A 13 13.10 -31.79 21.90
N ILE A 14 12.33 -32.81 21.48
CA ILE A 14 12.34 -33.31 20.09
C ILE A 14 11.20 -32.70 19.25
N MET A 15 10.20 -32.08 19.89
CA MET A 15 9.03 -31.48 19.20
C MET A 15 9.23 -30.02 18.75
N SER A 16 10.36 -29.39 19.08
CA SER A 16 10.71 -28.05 18.58
C SER A 16 11.50 -28.08 17.26
N LEU A 17 12.20 -29.17 16.96
CA LEU A 17 13.02 -29.27 15.73
C LEU A 17 12.18 -29.47 14.46
N TYR A 18 10.98 -30.06 14.56
CA TYR A 18 10.05 -30.21 13.42
C TYR A 18 9.19 -28.97 13.16
N GLY A 19 8.92 -28.17 14.21
CA GLY A 19 8.15 -26.93 14.09
C GLY A 19 8.92 -25.83 13.36
N ASP A 20 10.24 -25.77 13.55
CA ASP A 20 11.11 -24.78 12.91
C ASP A 20 11.24 -25.01 11.40
N ASP A 21 11.28 -26.27 10.95
CA ASP A 21 11.41 -26.61 9.52
C ASP A 21 10.11 -26.36 8.73
N ALA A 22 8.96 -26.70 9.32
CA ALA A 22 7.65 -26.38 8.74
C ALA A 22 7.38 -24.86 8.73
N THR A 23 7.81 -24.15 9.77
CA THR A 23 7.69 -22.68 9.84
C THR A 23 8.58 -22.01 8.80
N ARG A 24 9.82 -22.48 8.66
CA ARG A 24 10.74 -22.00 7.62
C ARG A 24 10.16 -22.24 6.22
N SER A 25 9.68 -23.44 5.95
CA SER A 25 9.05 -23.79 4.67
C SER A 25 7.79 -22.94 4.42
N THR A 26 7.01 -22.62 5.46
CA THR A 26 5.86 -21.71 5.37
C THR A 26 6.29 -20.28 5.07
N GLN A 27 7.33 -19.77 5.74
CA GLN A 27 7.91 -18.46 5.44
C GLN A 27 8.41 -18.41 3.98
N GLU A 28 9.06 -19.47 3.50
CA GLU A 28 9.52 -19.59 2.11
C GLU A 28 8.37 -19.57 1.12
N GLU A 29 7.33 -20.38 1.34
CA GLU A 29 6.16 -20.46 0.46
C GLU A 29 5.35 -19.16 0.48
N LEU A 30 5.12 -18.56 1.65
CA LEU A 30 4.46 -17.27 1.74
C LEU A 30 5.31 -16.16 1.11
N ARG A 31 6.64 -16.24 1.16
CA ARG A 31 7.53 -15.29 0.48
C ARG A 31 7.53 -15.49 -1.04
N ARG A 32 7.59 -16.73 -1.53
CA ARG A 32 7.44 -17.07 -2.96
C ARG A 32 6.13 -16.52 -3.53
N ARG A 33 5.06 -16.57 -2.74
CA ARG A 33 3.73 -16.06 -3.09
C ARG A 33 3.55 -14.56 -2.81
N ASN A 34 4.62 -13.86 -2.42
CA ASN A 34 4.64 -12.41 -2.11
C ASN A 34 3.68 -11.98 -1.00
N ILE A 35 3.44 -12.85 -0.02
CA ILE A 35 2.56 -12.61 1.15
C ILE A 35 3.38 -12.34 2.42
N TYR A 36 4.60 -12.87 2.51
CA TYR A 36 5.51 -12.69 3.65
C TYR A 36 6.85 -12.09 3.22
N PHE A 37 7.33 -11.08 3.96
CA PHE A 37 8.58 -10.34 3.65
C PHE A 37 9.51 -10.21 4.87
N GLY A 38 9.24 -10.95 5.95
CA GLY A 38 10.15 -11.04 7.09
C GLY A 38 11.32 -12.01 6.80
N ASP A 39 12.18 -12.17 7.80
CA ASP A 39 13.31 -13.09 7.74
C ASP A 39 12.84 -14.54 7.67
N ILE A 40 13.57 -15.38 6.92
CA ILE A 40 13.35 -16.83 6.86
C ILE A 40 14.24 -17.50 7.88
N ASP A 41 13.92 -17.25 9.14
CA ASP A 41 14.67 -17.74 10.29
C ASP A 41 14.06 -19.02 10.89
N GLY A 42 12.88 -19.42 10.41
CA GLY A 42 12.10 -20.53 10.95
C GLY A 42 11.33 -20.18 12.22
N ARG A 43 11.22 -18.90 12.59
CA ARG A 43 10.59 -18.44 13.84
C ARG A 43 9.24 -17.79 13.60
N ALA A 44 8.33 -17.99 14.55
CA ALA A 44 7.08 -17.25 14.59
C ALA A 44 7.35 -15.76 14.83
N SER A 45 6.71 -14.91 14.04
CA SER A 45 6.77 -13.45 14.16
C SER A 45 5.37 -12.85 13.97
N PRO A 46 5.08 -11.67 14.54
CA PRO A 46 3.82 -10.96 14.29
C PRO A 46 3.54 -10.73 12.80
N GLU A 47 4.60 -10.53 12.01
CA GLU A 47 4.57 -10.39 10.56
C GLU A 47 4.14 -11.70 9.88
N LEU A 48 4.67 -12.84 10.35
CA LEU A 48 4.31 -14.16 9.82
C LEU A 48 2.86 -14.52 10.17
N GLU A 49 2.42 -14.23 11.39
CA GLU A 49 1.04 -14.45 11.82
C GLU A 49 0.06 -13.64 10.96
N GLN A 50 0.37 -12.37 10.67
CA GLN A 50 -0.45 -11.55 9.78
C GLN A 50 -0.47 -12.08 8.34
N ALA A 51 0.69 -12.52 7.83
CA ALA A 51 0.80 -13.14 6.52
C ALA A 51 -0.06 -14.42 6.42
N LEU A 52 -0.04 -15.26 7.46
CA LEU A 52 -0.86 -16.47 7.57
C LEU A 52 -2.35 -16.14 7.65
N LYS A 53 -2.76 -15.20 8.49
CA LYS A 53 -4.17 -14.76 8.55
C LYS A 53 -4.64 -14.28 7.19
N HIS A 54 -3.80 -13.52 6.47
CA HIS A 54 -4.13 -13.05 5.13
C HIS A 54 -4.22 -14.19 4.12
N TYR A 55 -3.27 -15.13 4.16
CA TYR A 55 -3.26 -16.32 3.32
C TYR A 55 -4.52 -17.18 3.53
N GLN A 56 -4.81 -17.54 4.78
CA GLN A 56 -5.99 -18.33 5.17
C GLN A 56 -7.28 -17.65 4.73
N LYS A 57 -7.38 -16.34 5.00
CA LYS A 57 -8.50 -15.50 4.58
C LYS A 57 -8.67 -15.45 3.05
N ARG A 58 -7.57 -15.52 2.29
CA ARG A 58 -7.56 -15.54 0.81
C ARG A 58 -7.94 -16.92 0.26
N LYS A 59 -7.54 -18.00 0.94
CA LYS A 59 -7.79 -19.40 0.54
C LYS A 59 -9.10 -19.98 1.08
N GLY A 60 -9.81 -19.25 1.94
CA GLY A 60 -11.08 -19.72 2.54
C GLY A 60 -10.87 -20.71 3.69
N LEU A 61 -9.70 -20.69 4.32
CA LEU A 61 -9.36 -21.52 5.48
C LEU A 61 -9.78 -20.81 6.79
N ALA A 62 -9.79 -21.57 7.89
CA ALA A 62 -9.93 -21.00 9.22
C ALA A 62 -8.81 -19.98 9.47
N VAL A 63 -9.18 -18.76 9.88
CA VAL A 63 -8.23 -17.65 10.06
C VAL A 63 -7.59 -17.76 11.45
N SER A 64 -6.78 -18.79 11.65
CA SER A 64 -6.06 -19.05 12.90
C SER A 64 -4.81 -18.16 13.06
N GLY A 65 -4.23 -17.72 11.94
CA GLY A 65 -2.91 -17.08 11.89
C GLY A 65 -1.75 -18.02 12.20
N MET A 66 -2.02 -19.32 12.28
CA MET A 66 -1.05 -20.34 12.64
C MET A 66 -0.78 -21.26 11.46
N ASN A 67 0.33 -22.00 11.54
CA ASN A 67 0.66 -23.10 10.63
C ASN A 67 -0.22 -24.32 10.93
N ASP A 68 -1.55 -24.16 10.86
CA ASP A 68 -2.47 -25.27 11.01
C ASP A 68 -2.34 -26.25 9.82
N HIS A 69 -2.78 -27.47 10.05
CA HIS A 69 -2.61 -28.56 9.10
C HIS A 69 -3.23 -28.25 7.73
N ASP A 70 -4.39 -27.60 7.69
CA ASP A 70 -5.06 -27.22 6.44
C ASP A 70 -4.29 -26.11 5.70
N THR A 71 -3.70 -25.17 6.44
CA THR A 71 -2.83 -24.11 5.91
C THR A 71 -1.54 -24.70 5.34
N LEU A 72 -0.86 -25.56 6.09
CA LEU A 72 0.36 -26.23 5.63
C LEU A 72 0.09 -27.09 4.39
N ARG A 73 -1.06 -27.78 4.34
CA ARG A 73 -1.50 -28.56 3.19
C ARG A 73 -1.78 -27.67 1.98
N SER A 74 -2.48 -26.56 2.18
CA SER A 74 -2.77 -25.58 1.13
C SER A 74 -1.50 -24.89 0.60
N LEU A 75 -0.49 -24.71 1.46
CA LEU A 75 0.83 -24.20 1.08
C LEU A 75 1.69 -25.25 0.39
N GLY A 76 1.33 -26.54 0.44
CA GLY A 76 2.12 -27.63 -0.12
C GLY A 76 3.33 -28.02 0.74
N VAL A 77 3.40 -27.55 1.98
CA VAL A 77 4.46 -27.87 2.95
C VAL A 77 4.33 -29.31 3.44
N ILE A 78 3.10 -29.85 3.47
CA ILE A 78 2.81 -31.25 3.76
C ILE A 78 2.09 -31.93 2.58
N GLY A 79 2.38 -33.22 2.36
CA GLY A 79 1.83 -33.99 1.24
C GLY A 79 0.30 -34.20 1.32
N ARG A 80 -0.37 -34.24 0.16
CA ARG A 80 -1.80 -34.60 0.06
C ARG A 80 -2.01 -36.11 0.21
N GLY A 81 -3.07 -36.49 0.91
CA GLY A 81 -3.54 -37.88 0.93
C GLY A 81 -4.04 -38.31 -0.45
N ALA A 82 -3.79 -39.56 -0.84
CA ALA A 82 -4.02 -40.08 -2.19
C ALA A 82 -5.47 -40.04 -2.70
N ASN A 83 -6.45 -39.67 -1.86
CA ASN A 83 -7.88 -39.79 -2.17
C ASN A 83 -8.70 -38.52 -1.84
N GLU A 84 -8.07 -37.36 -1.72
CA GLU A 84 -8.74 -36.09 -1.38
C GLU A 84 -8.86 -35.18 -2.61
N ALA A 85 -10.09 -34.73 -2.89
CA ALA A 85 -10.34 -33.82 -4.00
C ALA A 85 -9.62 -32.47 -3.75
N PRO A 86 -8.97 -31.88 -4.78
CA PRO A 86 -8.36 -30.57 -4.63
C PRO A 86 -9.41 -29.54 -4.18
N PRO A 87 -9.07 -28.59 -3.28
CA PRO A 87 -9.92 -27.44 -3.03
C PRO A 87 -10.28 -26.78 -4.36
N LYS A 88 -11.50 -26.24 -4.48
CA LYS A 88 -11.93 -25.47 -5.65
C LYS A 88 -11.25 -24.10 -5.63
N GLU A 89 -9.94 -24.13 -5.84
CA GLU A 89 -9.04 -23.01 -5.76
C GLU A 89 -9.22 -22.17 -7.03
N LEU A 90 -9.51 -20.88 -6.87
CA LEU A 90 -9.31 -19.93 -7.97
C LEU A 90 -7.84 -20.07 -8.37
N VAL A 91 -7.58 -20.59 -9.57
CA VAL A 91 -6.24 -20.61 -10.18
C VAL A 91 -5.83 -19.15 -10.34
N LEU A 92 -5.19 -18.61 -9.31
CA LEU A 92 -4.53 -17.33 -9.35
C LEU A 92 -3.08 -17.64 -9.74
N PRO A 93 -2.46 -16.84 -10.63
CA PRO A 93 -1.02 -16.92 -10.80
C PRO A 93 -0.34 -16.68 -9.44
N ASP A 94 0.84 -17.26 -9.23
CA ASP A 94 1.64 -17.09 -8.00
C ASP A 94 2.09 -15.63 -7.77
N GLU A 95 1.84 -14.77 -8.76
CA GLU A 95 2.16 -13.35 -8.76
C GLU A 95 1.02 -12.48 -8.21
N PRO A 96 1.34 -11.35 -7.56
CA PRO A 96 0.36 -10.36 -7.14
C PRO A 96 -0.52 -9.89 -8.30
N VAL A 97 -1.84 -9.95 -8.13
CA VAL A 97 -2.81 -9.58 -9.17
C VAL A 97 -3.18 -8.10 -9.03
N LEU A 98 -3.57 -7.68 -7.82
CA LEU A 98 -4.00 -6.31 -7.55
C LEU A 98 -2.83 -5.45 -7.09
N LYS A 99 -2.93 -4.13 -7.25
CA LYS A 99 -1.93 -3.21 -6.69
C LYS A 99 -1.89 -3.32 -5.16
N SER A 100 -3.05 -3.50 -4.53
CA SER A 100 -3.15 -3.73 -3.08
C SER A 100 -2.57 -5.06 -2.58
N ASP A 101 -2.24 -5.99 -3.48
CA ASP A 101 -1.54 -7.22 -3.08
C ASP A 101 -0.06 -6.96 -2.76
N ILE A 102 0.49 -5.79 -3.12
CA ILE A 102 1.91 -5.46 -3.00
C ILE A 102 2.14 -4.64 -1.72
N ARG A 103 3.08 -5.11 -0.88
CA ARG A 103 3.67 -4.32 0.20
C ARG A 103 4.90 -3.58 -0.29
N ILE A 104 4.93 -2.28 -0.08
CA ILE A 104 6.03 -1.40 -0.50
C ILE A 104 7.03 -1.28 0.65
N ASN A 105 8.27 -1.74 0.45
CA ASN A 105 9.37 -1.41 1.33
C ASN A 105 9.91 -0.02 0.94
N VAL A 106 9.32 1.01 1.53
CA VAL A 106 9.58 2.41 1.22
C VAL A 106 11.08 2.75 1.27
N LYS A 107 11.82 2.23 2.26
CA LYS A 107 13.26 2.49 2.39
C LYS A 107 14.07 1.81 1.27
N ALA A 108 13.71 0.58 0.92
CA ALA A 108 14.37 -0.12 -0.17
C ALA A 108 14.10 0.57 -1.51
N GLU A 109 12.84 0.90 -1.80
CA GLU A 109 12.46 1.62 -3.03
C GLU A 109 13.13 3.01 -3.10
N ALA A 110 13.19 3.74 -1.98
CA ALA A 110 13.92 5.01 -1.90
C ALA A 110 15.41 4.87 -2.25
N THR A 111 16.03 3.75 -1.85
CA THR A 111 17.44 3.47 -2.12
C THR A 111 17.67 3.10 -3.59
N GLU A 112 16.76 2.32 -4.17
CA GLU A 112 16.80 1.93 -5.59
C GLU A 112 16.61 3.16 -6.50
N ILE A 113 15.61 4.01 -6.22
CA ILE A 113 15.40 5.27 -6.94
C ILE A 113 16.62 6.18 -6.85
N ALA A 114 17.26 6.25 -5.67
CA ALA A 114 18.48 7.03 -5.49
C ALA A 114 19.64 6.52 -6.33
N ALA A 115 19.79 5.19 -6.45
CA ALA A 115 20.79 4.59 -7.30
C ALA A 115 20.56 4.92 -8.79
N ASP A 116 19.30 4.91 -9.22
CA ASP A 116 18.94 5.15 -10.63
C ASP A 116 18.97 6.63 -11.03
N THR A 117 18.62 7.53 -10.12
CA THR A 117 18.40 8.96 -10.44
C THR A 117 19.41 9.91 -9.79
N GLY A 118 20.24 9.42 -8.85
CA GLY A 118 21.16 10.24 -8.06
C GLY A 118 20.48 11.12 -7.00
N VAL A 119 19.16 11.02 -6.81
CA VAL A 119 18.43 11.76 -5.79
C VAL A 119 18.67 11.14 -4.41
N SER A 120 18.78 11.95 -3.36
CA SER A 120 18.97 11.41 -1.99
C SER A 120 17.78 10.54 -1.54
N PRO A 121 18.01 9.34 -0.97
CA PRO A 121 16.93 8.49 -0.43
C PRO A 121 16.10 9.20 0.66
N ALA A 122 16.73 10.08 1.43
CA ALA A 122 16.05 10.88 2.46
C ALA A 122 15.02 11.85 1.88
N SER A 123 15.17 12.26 0.62
CA SER A 123 14.26 13.17 -0.07
C SER A 123 13.01 12.48 -0.63
N VAL A 124 12.99 11.14 -0.66
CA VAL A 124 11.85 10.31 -1.10
C VAL A 124 11.25 9.48 0.05
N ASP A 125 11.97 9.35 1.19
CA ASP A 125 11.46 8.67 2.38
C ASP A 125 10.43 9.55 3.14
N PRO A 126 9.15 9.15 3.19
CA PRO A 126 8.08 9.90 3.84
C PRO A 126 8.28 10.08 5.34
N ALA A 127 9.00 9.19 6.04
CA ALA A 127 9.32 9.35 7.46
C ALA A 127 10.30 10.52 7.67
N VAL A 128 11.25 10.70 6.75
CA VAL A 128 12.22 11.80 6.80
C VAL A 128 11.57 13.12 6.34
N ILE A 129 10.71 13.09 5.33
CA ILE A 129 9.96 14.26 4.87
C ILE A 129 9.01 14.76 5.97
N ALA A 130 8.36 13.85 6.73
CA ALA A 130 7.51 14.22 7.86
C ALA A 130 8.28 14.82 9.04
N ALA A 131 9.52 14.37 9.29
CA ALA A 131 10.40 14.92 10.32
C ALA A 131 11.07 16.25 9.92
N GLY A 132 11.14 16.55 8.62
CA GLY A 132 11.80 17.73 8.06
C GLY A 132 10.96 19.02 8.01
N GLU A 133 9.68 19.00 8.36
CA GLU A 133 8.89 20.25 8.52
C GLU A 133 9.27 20.93 9.85
N PRO A 134 9.99 22.06 9.86
CA PRO A 134 10.30 22.75 11.11
C PRO A 134 8.98 23.30 11.64
N ARG A 135 8.50 22.71 12.73
CA ARG A 135 7.50 23.33 13.60
C ARG A 135 8.11 24.62 14.11
N ALA A 136 7.85 25.72 13.39
CA ALA A 136 8.41 27.03 13.68
C ALA A 136 8.18 27.33 15.17
N ARG A 137 9.24 27.19 15.97
CA ARG A 137 9.27 27.60 17.36
C ARG A 137 9.14 29.11 17.33
N ARG A 138 7.91 29.60 17.50
CA ARG A 138 7.64 30.96 17.96
C ARG A 138 8.27 31.11 19.34
N ARG A 139 9.56 31.45 19.37
CA ARG A 139 10.24 31.87 20.59
C ARG A 139 10.03 33.37 20.69
N GLY A 140 9.02 33.76 21.47
CA GLY A 140 8.82 35.14 21.85
C GLY A 140 10.03 35.62 22.65
N LYS A 141 10.60 36.75 22.22
CA LYS A 141 11.30 37.68 23.10
C LYS A 141 10.86 39.08 22.70
N SER A 142 10.02 39.67 23.55
CA SER A 142 9.86 41.10 23.63
C SER A 142 11.19 41.73 24.01
N ALA A 143 11.62 42.72 23.23
CA ALA A 143 12.41 43.83 23.74
C ALA A 143 12.05 45.05 22.90
N HIS A 144 11.38 45.98 23.58
CA HIS A 144 10.98 47.29 23.12
C HIS A 144 12.20 48.21 23.19
N THR A 145 12.64 48.84 22.10
CA THR A 145 13.39 50.11 22.12
C THR A 145 13.21 50.83 20.78
N ARG A 146 13.10 52.15 20.87
CA ARG A 146 12.53 53.14 19.95
C ARG A 146 13.35 53.42 18.67
N GLU A 147 12.66 53.96 17.66
CA GLU A 147 13.20 54.49 16.39
C GLU A 147 14.10 55.75 16.56
N PRO A 148 14.79 56.24 15.50
CA PRO A 148 14.13 57.11 14.50
C PRO A 148 14.51 56.89 13.01
N VAL A 149 13.50 57.16 12.17
CA VAL A 149 13.41 57.62 10.75
C VAL A 149 14.69 58.03 9.99
N VAL A 150 14.88 57.50 8.76
CA VAL A 150 15.30 58.23 7.51
C VAL A 150 14.72 57.52 6.27
N GLN A 151 14.33 58.30 5.27
CA GLN A 151 13.60 57.95 4.03
C GLN A 151 14.44 57.34 2.88
N SER A 152 13.70 56.72 1.94
CA SER A 152 13.88 56.65 0.48
C SER A 152 14.90 55.69 -0.15
N GLY A 153 14.39 54.83 -1.04
CA GLY A 153 15.17 53.97 -1.94
C GLY A 153 14.31 52.95 -2.69
N THR A 154 13.87 53.33 -3.89
CA THR A 154 13.09 52.55 -4.85
C THR A 154 13.90 51.35 -5.39
N GLY A 155 13.30 50.16 -5.48
CA GLY A 155 13.88 49.00 -6.17
C GLY A 155 12.99 47.77 -6.06
N GLY A 156 12.34 47.39 -7.17
CA GLY A 156 11.38 46.30 -7.24
C GLY A 156 11.98 44.90 -7.44
N ALA A 157 11.06 43.93 -7.51
CA ALA A 157 11.22 42.53 -7.92
C ALA A 157 11.92 41.63 -6.88
N THR A 158 11.38 40.51 -6.37
CA THR A 158 10.23 39.68 -6.75
C THR A 158 9.80 38.93 -5.49
N THR A 159 8.67 39.30 -4.90
CA THR A 159 8.05 38.52 -3.83
C THR A 159 7.45 37.27 -4.48
N ALA A 160 8.04 36.11 -4.21
CA ALA A 160 7.39 34.83 -4.45
C ALA A 160 6.09 34.81 -3.64
N GLU A 161 4.99 35.07 -4.33
CA GLU A 161 3.64 35.08 -3.79
C GLU A 161 3.30 33.65 -3.38
N ARG A 162 3.61 33.31 -2.12
CA ARG A 162 3.05 32.15 -1.45
C ARG A 162 1.55 32.38 -1.37
N THR A 163 0.83 31.92 -2.38
CA THR A 163 -0.61 32.07 -2.52
C THR A 163 -1.26 31.44 -1.29
N ARG A 164 -1.65 32.29 -0.35
CA ARG A 164 -2.41 31.90 0.83
C ARG A 164 -3.84 31.73 0.34
N THR A 165 -4.17 30.52 -0.11
CA THR A 165 -5.49 30.18 -0.63
C THR A 165 -6.57 30.61 0.36
N LYS A 166 -7.50 31.44 -0.12
CA LYS A 166 -8.70 31.87 0.61
C LYS A 166 -9.42 30.65 1.21
N PRO A 167 -9.78 30.64 2.51
CA PRO A 167 -10.70 29.64 3.03
C PRO A 167 -12.07 29.87 2.38
N GLY A 168 -12.51 28.95 1.52
CA GLY A 168 -13.83 29.01 0.88
C GLY A 168 -13.87 28.78 -0.62
N ALA A 169 -12.78 28.33 -1.28
CA ALA A 169 -12.88 27.86 -2.66
C ALA A 169 -13.95 26.75 -2.76
N PRO A 170 -14.82 26.77 -3.79
CA PRO A 170 -15.88 25.78 -3.92
C PRO A 170 -15.28 24.39 -3.99
N MET A 171 -15.70 23.52 -3.07
CA MET A 171 -15.25 22.15 -2.95
C MET A 171 -15.88 21.31 -4.07
N GLN A 172 -15.34 21.45 -5.28
CA GLN A 172 -15.91 20.89 -6.49
C GLN A 172 -14.82 20.22 -7.33
N ILE A 173 -15.17 19.07 -7.89
CA ILE A 173 -14.37 18.40 -8.90
C ILE A 173 -14.85 18.90 -10.26
N PRO A 174 -14.00 19.49 -11.11
CA PRO A 174 -14.38 19.90 -12.46
C PRO A 174 -14.97 18.72 -13.23
N GLY A 175 -16.16 18.90 -13.83
CA GLY A 175 -16.86 17.83 -14.54
C GLY A 175 -17.55 16.78 -13.65
N GLY A 176 -17.44 16.89 -12.32
CA GLY A 176 -18.07 15.99 -11.37
C GLY A 176 -17.26 14.73 -11.03
N VAL A 177 -17.69 14.03 -9.99
CA VAL A 177 -17.00 12.83 -9.47
C VAL A 177 -17.01 11.69 -10.50
N GLU A 178 -18.10 11.50 -11.22
CA GLU A 178 -18.24 10.42 -12.20
C GLU A 178 -17.26 10.59 -13.38
N ALA A 179 -17.15 11.80 -13.93
CA ALA A 179 -16.20 12.09 -15.00
C ALA A 179 -14.75 11.94 -14.52
N TYR A 180 -14.44 12.42 -13.31
CA TYR A 180 -13.12 12.24 -12.70
C TYR A 180 -12.77 10.76 -12.53
N LEU A 181 -13.71 9.95 -12.03
CA LEU A 181 -13.50 8.52 -11.84
C LEU A 181 -13.36 7.78 -13.19
N ALA A 182 -14.15 8.15 -14.20
CA ALA A 182 -14.04 7.59 -15.53
C ALA A 182 -12.65 7.89 -16.14
N ASN A 183 -12.16 9.12 -16.01
CA ASN A 183 -10.82 9.51 -16.48
C ASN A 183 -9.71 8.79 -15.70
N TYR A 184 -9.87 8.62 -14.38
CA TYR A 184 -8.93 7.83 -13.57
C TYR A 184 -8.92 6.37 -14.01
N LEU A 185 -10.09 5.73 -14.16
CA LEU A 185 -10.20 4.34 -14.58
C LEU A 185 -9.72 4.11 -16.02
N HIS A 186 -9.88 5.12 -16.88
CA HIS A 186 -9.23 5.16 -18.18
C HIS A 186 -7.70 5.13 -17.99
N ALA A 187 -7.12 6.09 -17.27
CA ALA A 187 -5.67 6.16 -17.05
C ALA A 187 -5.06 4.86 -16.49
N VAL A 188 -5.67 4.22 -15.50
CA VAL A 188 -5.16 2.94 -14.93
C VAL A 188 -5.29 1.74 -15.89
N SER A 189 -6.19 1.82 -16.87
CA SER A 189 -6.35 0.80 -17.92
C SER A 189 -5.32 0.98 -19.03
N HIS A 190 -4.82 2.19 -19.22
CA HIS A 190 -3.85 2.52 -20.25
C HIS A 190 -2.43 2.30 -19.69
N ASN A 191 -1.55 1.67 -20.47
CA ASN A 191 -0.19 1.36 -20.04
C ASN A 191 0.75 2.58 -20.10
N GLN A 192 0.22 3.76 -19.75
CA GLN A 192 0.89 5.05 -19.71
C GLN A 192 0.95 5.51 -18.26
N LEU A 193 2.13 5.40 -17.67
CA LEU A 193 2.30 5.53 -16.23
C LEU A 193 2.04 6.96 -15.73
N GLN A 194 2.42 7.96 -16.53
CA GLN A 194 2.20 9.37 -16.21
C GLN A 194 0.72 9.75 -16.14
N ASP A 195 -0.13 9.10 -16.94
CA ASP A 195 -1.57 9.37 -16.96
C ASP A 195 -2.21 9.00 -15.62
N GLU A 196 -1.78 7.88 -15.01
CA GLU A 196 -2.24 7.50 -13.67
C GLU A 196 -1.62 8.40 -12.59
N LEU A 197 -0.31 8.64 -12.67
CA LEU A 197 0.40 9.48 -11.69
C LEU A 197 -0.13 10.89 -11.60
N HIS A 198 -0.69 11.43 -12.69
CA HIS A 198 -1.38 12.70 -12.69
C HIS A 198 -2.42 12.73 -11.57
N PHE A 199 -3.23 11.68 -11.37
CA PHE A 199 -4.28 11.71 -10.35
C PHE A 199 -3.75 11.72 -8.92
N TYR A 200 -2.48 11.37 -8.67
CA TYR A 200 -1.92 11.29 -7.32
C TYR A 200 -1.32 12.62 -6.86
N ALA A 201 -1.56 12.96 -5.60
CA ALA A 201 -0.82 14.02 -4.92
C ALA A 201 0.64 13.59 -4.71
N ASP A 202 1.50 14.54 -4.34
CA ASP A 202 2.92 14.24 -4.04
C ASP A 202 3.10 13.21 -2.92
N ARG A 203 2.15 13.15 -1.99
CA ARG A 203 2.09 12.16 -0.91
C ARG A 203 0.70 11.53 -0.86
N VAL A 204 0.64 10.21 -0.88
CA VAL A 204 -0.62 9.45 -0.90
C VAL A 204 -0.60 8.37 0.17
N ASN A 205 -1.69 8.22 0.92
CA ASN A 205 -1.92 7.02 1.71
C ASN A 205 -2.31 5.88 0.76
N TYR A 206 -1.34 5.03 0.40
CA TYR A 206 -1.41 4.22 -0.81
C TYR A 206 -1.68 2.75 -0.51
N LEU A 207 -2.90 2.28 -0.78
CA LEU A 207 -3.28 0.86 -0.83
C LEU A 207 -2.91 0.04 0.42
N GLY A 208 -2.90 0.68 1.60
CA GLY A 208 -2.54 0.04 2.87
C GLY A 208 -1.04 0.06 3.22
N ASN A 209 -0.21 0.71 2.39
CA ASN A 209 1.22 0.92 2.64
C ASN A 209 1.52 2.20 3.45
N GLY A 210 0.47 2.90 3.92
CA GLY A 210 0.62 4.17 4.60
C GLY A 210 0.99 5.29 3.62
N TRP A 211 1.60 6.36 4.14
CA TRP A 211 2.01 7.51 3.34
C TRP A 211 3.23 7.16 2.49
N VAL A 212 3.09 7.30 1.18
CA VAL A 212 4.13 7.01 0.18
C VAL A 212 4.33 8.23 -0.72
N ASP A 213 5.58 8.53 -1.05
CA ASP A 213 5.95 9.57 -2.02
C ASP A 213 5.57 9.16 -3.44
N ARG A 214 5.07 10.10 -4.25
CA ARG A 214 4.62 9.84 -5.62
C ARG A 214 5.69 9.19 -6.51
N ARG A 215 6.99 9.46 -6.28
CA ARG A 215 8.09 8.82 -7.03
C ARG A 215 8.26 7.34 -6.69
N ILE A 216 7.95 6.94 -5.46
CA ILE A 216 7.91 5.52 -5.08
C ILE A 216 6.68 4.85 -5.72
N ILE A 217 5.54 5.56 -5.78
CA ILE A 217 4.36 5.07 -6.49
C ILE A 217 4.68 4.89 -7.98
N GLU A 218 5.36 5.84 -8.61
CA GLU A 218 5.84 5.75 -9.99
C GLU A 218 6.68 4.50 -10.23
N HIS A 219 7.71 4.30 -9.43
CA HIS A 219 8.61 3.17 -9.58
C HIS A 219 7.89 1.83 -9.39
N THR A 220 7.04 1.72 -8.38
CA THR A 220 6.27 0.50 -8.09
C THR A 220 5.18 0.22 -9.14
N LEU A 221 4.54 1.27 -9.67
CA LEU A 221 3.60 1.14 -10.79
C LEU A 221 4.30 0.64 -12.05
N GLY A 222 5.55 1.03 -12.31
CA GLY A 222 6.31 0.54 -13.46
C GLY A 222 6.48 -0.98 -13.41
N LYS A 223 6.90 -1.49 -12.25
CA LYS A 223 7.01 -2.94 -11.98
C LYS A 223 5.63 -3.64 -12.13
N TYR A 224 4.57 -3.03 -11.60
CA TYR A 224 3.21 -3.55 -11.73
C TYR A 224 2.71 -3.58 -13.19
N TYR A 225 3.04 -2.54 -13.96
CA TYR A 225 2.61 -2.39 -15.34
C TYR A 225 3.28 -3.41 -16.26
N ALA A 226 4.56 -3.68 -16.04
CA ALA A 226 5.29 -4.74 -16.73
C ALA A 226 4.71 -6.14 -16.42
N ARG A 227 4.23 -6.36 -15.19
CA ARG A 227 3.62 -7.64 -14.78
C ARG A 227 2.25 -7.88 -15.43
N TRP A 228 1.43 -6.84 -15.52
CA TRP A 228 0.07 -6.95 -16.03
C TRP A 228 -0.15 -5.97 -17.18
N PRO A 229 0.45 -6.12 -18.37
CA PRO A 229 0.42 -5.10 -19.42
C PRO A 229 -0.99 -4.82 -19.97
N HIS A 230 -1.88 -5.81 -19.96
CA HIS A 230 -3.26 -5.65 -20.39
C HIS A 230 -4.18 -5.63 -19.18
N ARG A 231 -4.67 -4.45 -18.82
CA ARG A 231 -5.59 -4.23 -17.69
C ARG A 231 -6.84 -3.57 -18.19
N SER A 232 -7.99 -4.08 -17.77
CA SER A 232 -9.27 -3.45 -18.05
C SER A 232 -10.13 -3.42 -16.81
N TYR A 233 -10.80 -2.29 -16.63
CA TYR A 233 -11.75 -2.06 -15.56
C TYR A 233 -13.11 -1.77 -16.18
N SER A 234 -14.17 -2.32 -15.60
CA SER A 234 -15.53 -2.26 -16.17
C SER A 234 -16.57 -2.33 -15.07
N ARG A 235 -17.83 -2.05 -15.41
CA ARG A 235 -18.98 -2.20 -14.51
C ARG A 235 -18.74 -1.46 -13.19
N ILE A 236 -18.63 -0.14 -13.33
CA ILE A 236 -18.50 0.75 -12.19
C ILE A 236 -19.89 0.85 -11.55
N GLU A 237 -19.99 0.48 -10.28
CA GLU A 237 -21.25 0.43 -9.55
C GLU A 237 -21.05 0.92 -8.12
N ARG A 238 -22.15 1.12 -7.39
CA ARG A 238 -22.14 1.52 -5.97
C ARG A 238 -21.33 2.79 -5.70
N ILE A 239 -21.34 3.73 -6.64
CA ILE A 239 -20.68 5.01 -6.47
C ILE A 239 -21.41 5.76 -5.36
N SER A 240 -20.71 6.06 -4.29
CA SER A 240 -21.19 6.92 -3.21
C SER A 240 -20.14 7.96 -2.87
N THR A 241 -20.59 9.17 -2.55
CA THR A 241 -19.71 10.32 -2.33
C THR A 241 -20.03 10.96 -0.99
N ARG A 242 -18.98 11.37 -0.30
CA ARG A 242 -19.09 12.07 0.98
C ARG A 242 -18.09 13.21 1.04
N THR A 243 -18.61 14.43 1.07
CA THR A 243 -17.80 15.64 1.23
C THR A 243 -17.48 15.88 2.70
N ILE A 244 -16.22 16.24 3.00
CA ILE A 244 -15.76 16.61 4.34
C ILE A 244 -15.25 18.06 4.29
N PRO A 245 -16.13 19.07 4.48
CA PRO A 245 -15.79 20.47 4.25
C PRO A 245 -14.62 20.98 5.09
N ARG A 246 -14.54 20.54 6.35
CA ARG A 246 -13.45 20.95 7.27
C ARG A 246 -12.06 20.52 6.80
N GLN A 247 -11.99 19.45 6.01
CA GLN A 247 -10.73 18.88 5.52
C GLN A 247 -10.46 19.22 4.06
N GLY A 248 -11.41 19.81 3.33
CA GLY A 248 -11.21 20.11 1.91
C GLY A 248 -11.30 18.89 1.00
N VAL A 249 -11.91 17.80 1.44
CA VAL A 249 -11.85 16.51 0.73
C VAL A 249 -13.22 15.96 0.35
N ILE A 250 -13.22 15.18 -0.73
CA ILE A 250 -14.34 14.34 -1.14
C ILE A 250 -13.88 12.88 -1.04
N VAL A 251 -14.64 12.06 -0.32
CA VAL A 251 -14.46 10.62 -0.25
C VAL A 251 -15.39 9.98 -1.27
N VAL A 252 -14.85 9.07 -2.07
CA VAL A 252 -15.57 8.35 -3.11
C VAL A 252 -15.39 6.86 -2.88
N ASP A 253 -16.48 6.17 -2.62
CA ASP A 253 -16.53 4.72 -2.54
C ASP A 253 -17.18 4.18 -3.82
N PHE A 254 -16.58 3.17 -4.44
CA PHE A 254 -17.13 2.56 -5.65
C PHE A 254 -16.65 1.12 -5.81
N ARG A 255 -17.43 0.35 -6.56
CA ARG A 255 -17.10 -1.01 -6.98
C ARG A 255 -16.73 -1.03 -8.45
N VAL A 256 -15.73 -1.82 -8.80
CA VAL A 256 -15.33 -2.03 -10.20
C VAL A 256 -14.97 -3.49 -10.45
N ALA A 257 -15.30 -3.99 -11.63
CA ALA A 257 -14.83 -5.28 -12.11
C ALA A 257 -13.50 -5.13 -12.86
N PHE A 258 -12.56 -6.05 -12.66
CA PHE A 258 -11.27 -6.04 -13.34
C PHE A 258 -11.05 -7.33 -14.16
N LYS A 259 -10.32 -7.19 -15.26
CA LYS A 259 -9.73 -8.31 -16.01
C LYS A 259 -8.30 -7.93 -16.40
N PHE A 260 -7.34 -8.74 -15.96
CA PHE A 260 -5.92 -8.57 -16.24
C PHE A 260 -5.39 -9.75 -17.03
N GLU A 261 -4.53 -9.48 -18.01
CA GLU A 261 -3.93 -10.48 -18.86
C GLU A 261 -2.44 -10.20 -19.08
N ASN A 262 -1.64 -11.26 -19.03
CA ASN A 262 -0.24 -11.27 -19.45
C ASN A 262 0.05 -12.62 -20.13
N GLY A 263 -0.05 -12.69 -21.45
CA GLY A 263 0.07 -13.94 -22.20
C GLY A 263 -0.93 -15.00 -21.74
N LYS A 264 -0.43 -16.09 -21.12
CA LYS A 264 -1.26 -17.18 -20.57
C LYS A 264 -1.84 -16.86 -19.19
N ALA A 265 -1.23 -15.93 -18.44
CA ALA A 265 -1.69 -15.53 -17.13
C ALA A 265 -2.93 -14.64 -17.26
N LYS A 266 -4.00 -15.00 -16.55
CA LYS A 266 -5.25 -14.26 -16.53
C LYS A 266 -5.77 -14.13 -15.12
N ALA A 267 -6.29 -12.96 -14.77
CA ALA A 267 -6.95 -12.74 -13.51
C ALA A 267 -8.21 -11.89 -13.70
N ARG A 268 -9.25 -12.18 -12.92
CA ARG A 268 -10.49 -11.41 -12.93
C ARG A 268 -11.14 -11.38 -11.56
N GLY A 269 -11.95 -10.35 -11.34
CA GLY A 269 -12.71 -10.20 -10.11
C GLY A 269 -13.38 -8.86 -10.03
N GLU A 270 -13.75 -8.49 -8.81
CA GLU A 270 -14.28 -7.19 -8.47
C GLU A 270 -13.53 -6.65 -7.26
N THR A 271 -13.41 -5.32 -7.18
CA THR A 271 -12.86 -4.62 -6.02
C THR A 271 -13.82 -3.55 -5.52
N ASP A 272 -13.91 -3.41 -4.20
CA ASP A 272 -14.46 -2.25 -3.51
C ASP A 272 -13.30 -1.29 -3.23
N ASN A 273 -13.46 -0.04 -3.65
CA ASN A 273 -12.43 0.98 -3.61
C ASN A 273 -12.91 2.19 -2.82
N GLU A 274 -12.01 2.80 -2.05
CA GLU A 274 -12.22 4.08 -1.36
C GLU A 274 -11.11 5.02 -1.83
N ILE A 275 -11.49 6.14 -2.44
CA ILE A 275 -10.57 7.21 -2.86
C ILE A 275 -10.92 8.47 -2.09
N VAL A 276 -9.91 9.13 -1.53
CA VAL A 276 -10.04 10.46 -0.92
C VAL A 276 -9.33 11.47 -1.81
N ILE A 277 -10.08 12.47 -2.27
CA ILE A 277 -9.65 13.48 -3.22
C ILE A 277 -9.57 14.82 -2.48
N ASN A 278 -8.43 15.50 -2.56
CA ASN A 278 -8.33 16.90 -2.16
C ASN A 278 -9.04 17.75 -3.22
N ALA A 279 -10.23 18.26 -2.88
CA ALA A 279 -11.07 19.07 -3.77
C ALA A 279 -11.10 20.55 -3.36
N ALA A 280 -10.19 20.98 -2.49
CA ALA A 280 -10.04 22.39 -2.09
C ALA A 280 -9.11 23.19 -3.04
N THR A 281 -8.77 22.62 -4.19
CA THR A 281 -7.87 23.22 -5.19
C THR A 281 -8.52 23.13 -6.57
N SER A 282 -8.03 23.93 -7.52
CA SER A 282 -8.46 23.85 -8.92
C SER A 282 -8.03 22.56 -9.64
N ASP A 283 -7.11 21.82 -9.03
CA ASP A 283 -6.48 20.62 -9.58
C ASP A 283 -6.63 19.46 -8.58
N PRO A 284 -7.81 18.83 -8.51
CA PRO A 284 -8.09 17.83 -7.50
C PRO A 284 -7.19 16.60 -7.65
N ARG A 285 -6.55 16.20 -6.55
CA ARG A 285 -5.63 15.05 -6.48
C ARG A 285 -6.06 14.04 -5.43
N ILE A 286 -5.82 12.76 -5.71
CA ILE A 286 -6.00 11.65 -4.78
C ILE A 286 -4.91 11.72 -3.72
N ILE A 287 -5.33 11.79 -2.45
CA ILE A 287 -4.46 11.80 -1.28
C ILE A 287 -4.53 10.49 -0.47
N SER A 288 -5.54 9.66 -0.71
CA SER A 288 -5.65 8.32 -0.15
C SER A 288 -6.40 7.42 -1.11
N ILE A 289 -5.93 6.19 -1.23
CA ILE A 289 -6.61 5.15 -2.00
C ILE A 289 -6.53 3.81 -1.26
N LYS A 290 -7.65 3.10 -1.22
CA LYS A 290 -7.73 1.73 -0.74
C LYS A 290 -8.45 0.88 -1.77
N GLU A 291 -7.99 -0.35 -1.90
CA GLU A 291 -8.59 -1.36 -2.77
C GLU A 291 -8.77 -2.63 -1.96
N ARG A 292 -9.95 -3.24 -2.08
CA ARG A 292 -10.27 -4.51 -1.42
C ARG A 292 -11.01 -5.41 -2.41
N ARG A 293 -10.56 -6.66 -2.53
CA ARG A 293 -11.24 -7.64 -3.36
C ARG A 293 -12.63 -7.97 -2.82
N VAL A 294 -13.62 -7.98 -3.69
CA VAL A 294 -14.97 -8.45 -3.38
C VAL A 294 -14.94 -9.98 -3.26
N ARG A 295 -15.50 -10.49 -2.17
CA ARG A 295 -15.69 -11.93 -1.94
C ARG A 295 -16.94 -12.37 -2.68
N ARG A 296 -16.84 -13.47 -3.42
CA ARG A 296 -17.98 -14.18 -4.01
C ARG A 296 -18.16 -15.50 -3.27
#